data_AF-A0A376MK77-F1
#
_entry.id   AF-A0A376MK77-F1
#
_cell.length_a   1.000
_cell.length_b   1.000
_cell.length_c   1.000
_cell.angle_alpha   90.00
_cell.angle_beta   90.00
_cell.angle_gamma   90.00
#
_symmetry.space_group_name_H-M   'P 1'
#
loop_
_entity.id
_entity.type
_entity.pdbx_description
1 polymer ?
#
loop_
_entity_poly.entity_id
_entity_poly.type
_entity_poly.pdbx_seq_one_letter_code
_entity_poly.pdbx_strand_id
1 'polypeptide(L)' 'MQLKDAGLRILVYTVNKPQRAAELLRWGVDCICTDAIDVIGPNFTAQ' A
#
# COMPACT_ATOMS: atom_id res chain seq x y z
N MET A 1 4.13 -9.99 -12.04
CA MET A 1 3.36 -8.72 -12.21
C MET A 1 4.27 -7.80 -13.01
N GLN A 2 3.87 -7.34 -14.20
CA GLN A 2 4.79 -6.71 -15.17
C GLN A 2 5.78 -5.68 -14.57
N LEU A 3 5.30 -4.79 -13.69
CA LEU A 3 6.15 -3.79 -13.02
C LEU A 3 7.19 -4.41 -12.08
N LYS A 4 6.78 -5.40 -11.28
CA LYS A 4 7.67 -6.14 -10.37
C LYS A 4 8.67 -6.99 -11.12
N ASP A 5 8.23 -7.62 -12.20
CA ASP A 5 9.08 -8.45 -13.06
C ASP A 5 10.16 -7.60 -13.75
N ALA A 6 9.89 -6.29 -13.95
CA ALA A 6 10.85 -5.28 -14.41
C ALA A 6 11.74 -4.69 -13.29
N GLY A 7 11.63 -5.18 -12.05
CA GLY A 7 12.41 -4.68 -10.90
C GLY A 7 11.97 -3.32 -10.35
N LEU A 8 10.78 -2.82 -10.75
CA LEU A 8 10.25 -1.54 -10.29
C LEU A 8 9.50 -1.67 -8.96
N ARG A 9 9.45 -0.56 -8.23
CA ARG A 9 8.68 -0.39 -6.99
C ARG A 9 7.40 0.40 -7.25
N ILE A 10 6.37 0.12 -6.48
CA ILE A 10 5.03 0.66 -6.66
C ILE A 10 4.63 1.43 -5.41
N LEU A 11 4.36 2.71 -5.59
CA LEU A 11 3.72 3.58 -4.61
C LEU A 11 2.33 3.95 -5.12
N VAL A 12 1.34 3.91 -4.24
CA VAL A 12 -0.04 4.32 -4.56
C VAL A 12 -0.49 5.46 -3.65
N TYR A 13 -1.29 6.37 -4.20
CA TYR A 13 -1.81 7.55 -3.51
C TYR A 13 -3.19 7.94 -4.07
N THR A 14 -4.08 8.58 -3.31
CA THR A 14 -4.14 8.64 -1.83
C THR A 14 -5.04 7.51 -1.34
N VAL A 15 -4.55 6.65 -0.45
CA VAL A 15 -5.33 5.51 0.08
C VAL A 15 -5.72 5.76 1.54
N ASN A 16 -6.98 6.13 1.77
CA ASN A 16 -7.46 6.50 3.11
C ASN A 16 -8.29 5.41 3.80
N LYS A 17 -8.56 4.27 3.14
CA LYS A 17 -9.36 3.17 3.71
C LYS A 17 -8.46 1.99 4.10
N PRO A 18 -8.41 1.56 5.38
CA PRO A 18 -7.57 0.45 5.84
C PRO A 18 -7.77 -0.85 5.06
N GLN A 19 -9.02 -1.20 4.74
CA GLN A 19 -9.33 -2.42 4.01
C GLN A 19 -8.71 -2.39 2.60
N ARG A 20 -8.74 -1.22 1.95
CA ARG A 20 -8.13 -1.02 0.63
C ARG A 20 -6.61 -1.00 0.71
N ALA A 21 -6.03 -0.38 1.74
CA ALA A 21 -4.59 -0.43 1.98
C ALA A 21 -4.10 -1.87 2.16
N ALA A 22 -4.79 -2.67 2.98
CA ALA A 22 -4.47 -4.09 3.18
C ALA A 22 -4.60 -4.91 1.89
N GLU A 23 -5.63 -4.66 1.08
CA GLU A 23 -5.78 -5.32 -0.23
C GLU A 23 -4.61 -5.00 -1.17
N LEU A 24 -4.23 -3.73 -1.29
CA LEU A 24 -3.12 -3.28 -2.15
C LEU A 24 -1.77 -3.81 -1.67
N LEU A 25 -1.55 -3.88 -0.35
CA LEU A 25 -0.38 -4.50 0.23
C LEU A 25 -0.32 -6.01 -0.08
N ARG A 26 -1.44 -6.74 0.00
CA ARG A 26 -1.52 -8.16 -0.42
C ARG A 26 -1.24 -8.35 -1.91
N TRP A 27 -1.61 -7.39 -2.76
CA TRP A 27 -1.26 -7.40 -4.18
C TRP A 27 0.24 -7.14 -4.44
N GLY A 28 0.99 -6.73 -3.41
CA GLY A 28 2.43 -6.53 -3.47
C GLY A 28 2.86 -5.08 -3.76
N VAL A 29 2.00 -4.08 -3.58
CA VAL A 29 2.42 -2.66 -3.59
C VAL A 29 3.47 -2.43 -2.49
N ASP A 30 4.52 -1.65 -2.79
CA ASP A 30 5.63 -1.42 -1.84
C ASP A 30 5.37 -0.29 -0.85
N CYS A 31 4.53 0.70 -1.23
CA CYS A 31 4.29 1.88 -0.41
C CYS A 31 2.86 2.42 -0.55
N ILE A 32 2.30 2.86 0.57
CA ILE A 32 1.01 3.53 0.67
C ILE A 32 1.25 4.98 1.08
N CYS A 33 0.76 5.93 0.29
CA CYS A 33 0.63 7.32 0.68
C CYS A 33 -0.83 7.59 1.11
N THR A 34 -1.01 8.15 2.31
CA THR A 34 -2.33 8.30 2.97
C THR A 34 -2.43 9.63 3.70
N ASP A 35 -3.62 10.21 3.71
CA ASP A 35 -3.96 11.34 4.58
C ASP A 35 -4.49 10.86 5.95
N ALA A 36 -4.92 9.60 6.05
CA ALA A 36 -5.50 9.00 7.25
C ALA A 36 -4.42 8.33 8.14
N ILE A 37 -3.36 9.07 8.44
CA ILE A 37 -2.18 8.57 9.19
C ILE A 37 -2.49 8.14 10.63
N ASP A 38 -3.62 8.59 11.17
CA ASP A 38 -4.17 8.20 12.46
C ASP A 38 -4.67 6.75 12.47
N VAL A 39 -5.19 6.27 11.33
CA VAL A 39 -5.71 4.90 11.17
C VAL A 39 -4.71 3.98 10.45
N ILE A 40 -3.97 4.51 9.48
CA ILE A 40 -2.96 3.79 8.68
C ILE A 40 -1.58 4.29 9.12
N GLY A 41 -1.14 3.80 10.28
CA GLY A 41 0.15 4.16 10.89
C GLY A 41 1.36 3.41 10.32
N PRO A 42 2.58 3.69 10.82
CA PRO A 42 3.83 3.13 10.28
C PRO A 42 3.96 1.61 10.42
N ASN A 43 3.21 1.00 11.34
CA ASN A 43 3.18 -0.45 11.55
C ASN A 43 1.95 -1.12 10.89
N PHE A 44 1.24 -0.41 10.02
CA PHE A 44 0.10 -0.97 9.32
C PHE A 44 0.55 -2.06 8.34
N THR A 45 0.09 -3.28 8.55
CA THR A 45 0.39 -4.43 7.70
C THR A 45 -0.90 -5.04 7.16
N ALA A 46 -0.83 -5.67 5.99
CA ALA A 46 -1.87 -6.60 5.59
C ALA A 46 -1.82 -7.82 6.51
N GLN A 47 -2.72 -7.86 7.49
CA GLN A 47 -3.09 -9.12 8.14
C GLN A 47 -3.82 -10.03 7.13
#